data_AF-A0A972F4P4-F1
#
_entry.id   AF-A0A972F4P4-F1
#
_cell.length_a   1.000
_cell.length_b   1.000
_cell.length_c   1.000
_cell.angle_alpha   90.00
_cell.angle_beta   90.00
_cell.angle_gamma   90.00
#
_symmetry.space_group_name_H-M   'P 1'
#
loop_
_entity.id
_entity.type
_entity.pdbx_description
1 polymer ?
#
loop_
_entity_poly.entity_id
_entity_poly.type
_entity_poly.pdbx_seq_one_letter_code
_entity_poly.pdbx_strand_id
1 'polypeptide(L)'
;MKNKEVIEKIIHGIFLILGLVTVGCVLLITVYLIISGLPAIREIGLVKFLFGTKWASTAAEPSFGILPFILSSIYGTGGAVILGVPIGFFAAVYLAKLAPPKFKRIMEEAVSLLAGIPSVV
;
A
#
# COMPACT_ATOMS: atom_id res chain seq x y z
N MET A 1 -21.76 -34.55 -9.01
CA MET A 1 -20.45 -34.05 -9.50
C MET A 1 -20.62 -32.85 -10.44
N LYS A 2 -21.45 -32.94 -11.48
CA LYS A 2 -21.72 -31.87 -12.47
C LYS A 2 -22.15 -30.50 -11.90
N ASN A 3 -22.94 -30.46 -10.81
CA ASN A 3 -23.36 -29.19 -10.19
C ASN A 3 -22.21 -28.44 -9.48
N LYS A 4 -21.17 -29.14 -9.00
CA LYS A 4 -20.02 -28.49 -8.35
C LYS A 4 -19.15 -27.73 -9.36
N GLU A 5 -18.94 -28.32 -10.53
CA GLU A 5 -18.17 -27.70 -11.63
C GLU A 5 -18.86 -26.45 -12.20
N VAL A 6 -20.20 -26.46 -12.25
CA VAL A 6 -20.99 -25.28 -12.69
C VAL A 6 -20.89 -24.16 -11.66
N ILE A 7 -21.02 -24.47 -10.36
CA ILE A 7 -20.87 -23.49 -9.28
C ILE A 7 -19.45 -22.88 -9.28
N GLU A 8 -18.42 -23.71 -9.46
CA GLU A 8 -17.04 -23.25 -9.52
C GLU A 8 -16.79 -22.28 -10.68
N LYS A 9 -17.34 -22.58 -11.87
CA LYS A 9 -17.25 -21.68 -13.03
C LYS A 9 -18.00 -20.36 -12.81
N ILE A 10 -19.16 -20.40 -12.14
CA ILE A 10 -19.91 -19.19 -11.80
C ILE A 10 -19.11 -18.32 -10.82
N ILE A 11 -18.55 -18.92 -9.76
CA ILE A 11 -17.74 -18.20 -8.77
C ILE A 11 -16.50 -17.58 -9.41
N HIS A 12 -15.77 -18.34 -10.25
CA HIS A 12 -14.64 -17.80 -11.00
C HIS A 12 -15.05 -16.66 -11.94
N GLY A 13 -16.19 -16.77 -12.61
CA GLY A 13 -16.74 -15.69 -13.44
C GLY A 13 -17.04 -14.43 -12.62
N ILE A 14 -17.66 -14.57 -11.45
CA ILE A 14 -17.96 -13.46 -10.54
C ILE A 14 -16.66 -12.80 -10.05
N PHE A 15 -15.68 -13.57 -9.57
CA PHE A 15 -14.41 -13.00 -9.13
C PHE A 15 -13.64 -12.33 -10.26
N LEU A 16 -13.68 -12.88 -11.47
CA LEU A 16 -13.04 -12.27 -12.63
C LEU A 16 -13.71 -10.94 -12.99
N ILE A 17 -15.04 -10.87 -13.00
CA ILE A 17 -15.77 -9.62 -13.27
C ILE A 17 -15.48 -8.60 -12.18
N LEU A 18 -15.55 -8.99 -10.90
CA LEU A 18 -15.24 -8.10 -9.78
C LEU A 18 -13.81 -7.55 -9.88
N GLY A 19 -12.83 -8.42 -10.14
CA GLY A 19 -11.44 -8.01 -10.35
C GLY A 19 -11.29 -7.07 -11.54
N LEU A 20 -11.96 -7.35 -12.65
CA LEU A 20 -11.92 -6.51 -13.85
C LEU A 20 -12.55 -5.13 -13.58
N VAL A 21 -13.65 -5.08 -12.83
CA VAL A 21 -14.29 -3.82 -12.41
C VAL A 21 -13.35 -3.04 -11.49
N THR A 22 -12.72 -3.67 -10.50
CA THR A 22 -11.75 -3.01 -9.61
C THR A 22 -10.58 -2.42 -10.39
N VAL A 23 -9.97 -3.20 -11.28
CA VAL A 23 -8.89 -2.72 -12.14
C VAL A 23 -9.38 -1.59 -13.05
N GLY A 24 -10.58 -1.71 -13.62
CA GLY A 24 -11.21 -0.66 -14.41
C GLY A 24 -11.39 0.65 -13.64
N CYS A 25 -11.90 0.58 -12.40
CA CYS A 25 -12.03 1.75 -11.52
C CYS A 25 -10.68 2.39 -11.21
N VAL A 26 -9.66 1.59 -10.89
CA VAL A 26 -8.30 2.10 -10.61
C VAL A 26 -7.73 2.80 -11.84
N LEU A 27 -7.89 2.24 -13.04
CA LEU A 27 -7.46 2.86 -14.28
C LEU A 27 -8.19 4.17 -14.56
N LEU A 28 -9.52 4.20 -14.38
CA LEU A 28 -10.33 5.40 -14.57
C LEU A 28 -9.90 6.53 -13.63
N ILE A 29 -9.73 6.23 -12.34
CA ILE A 29 -9.26 7.23 -11.35
C ILE A 29 -7.85 7.70 -11.71
N THR A 30 -6.96 6.80 -12.13
CA THR A 30 -5.58 7.15 -12.53
C THR A 30 -5.57 8.11 -13.71
N VAL A 31 -6.35 7.81 -14.76
CA VAL A 31 -6.47 8.67 -15.95
C VAL A 31 -7.07 10.02 -15.57
N TYR A 32 -8.11 10.04 -14.74
CA TYR A 32 -8.72 11.27 -14.24
C TYR A 32 -7.72 12.16 -13.50
N LEU A 33 -6.92 11.57 -12.61
CA LEU A 33 -5.88 12.30 -11.87
C LEU A 33 -4.79 12.86 -12.79
N ILE A 34 -4.39 12.13 -13.83
CA ILE A 34 -3.40 12.62 -14.80
C ILE A 34 -3.96 13.81 -15.57
N ILE A 35 -5.18 13.69 -16.10
CA ILE A 35 -5.82 14.77 -16.88
C ILE A 35 -6.04 16.01 -16.02
N SER A 36 -6.46 15.84 -14.76
CA SER A 36 -6.73 16.96 -13.85
C SER A 36 -5.45 17.54 -13.24
N GLY A 37 -4.44 16.72 -13.00
CA GLY A 37 -3.19 17.13 -12.34
C GLY A 37 -2.14 17.74 -13.29
N LEU A 38 -2.08 17.29 -14.54
CA LEU A 38 -1.06 17.76 -15.49
C LEU A 38 -1.15 19.27 -15.80
N PRO A 39 -2.34 19.90 -15.96
CA PRO A 39 -2.46 21.34 -16.11
C PRO A 39 -1.91 22.10 -14.90
N ALA A 40 -2.21 21.66 -13.68
CA ALA A 40 -1.70 22.27 -12.46
C ALA A 40 -0.15 22.20 -12.38
N ILE A 41 0.43 21.05 -12.72
CA ILE A 41 1.90 20.88 -12.77
C ILE A 41 2.54 21.81 -13.81
N ARG A 42 1.86 22.06 -14.94
CA ARG A 42 2.34 23.00 -15.97
C ARG A 42 2.33 24.45 -15.48
N GLU A 43 1.32 24.86 -14.72
CA GLU A 43 1.24 26.21 -14.13
C GLU A 43 2.31 26.43 -13.05
N ILE A 44 2.57 25.42 -12.21
CA ILE A 44 3.59 25.48 -11.14
C ILE A 44 5.01 25.38 -11.72
N GLY A 45 5.19 24.58 -12.77
CA GLY A 45 6.46 24.18 -13.34
C GLY A 45 7.02 22.91 -12.68
N LEU A 46 7.44 21.93 -13.50
CA LEU A 46 7.88 20.59 -13.06
C LEU A 46 8.97 20.64 -11.97
N VAL A 47 9.96 21.52 -12.13
CA VAL A 47 11.07 21.64 -11.17
C VAL A 47 10.59 22.17 -9.82
N LYS A 48 9.73 23.19 -9.81
CA LYS A 48 9.17 23.77 -8.57
C LYS A 48 8.20 22.80 -7.88
N PHE A 49 7.46 22.02 -8.66
CA PHE A 49 6.59 20.96 -8.15
C PHE A 49 7.40 19.83 -7.50
N LEU A 50 8.41 19.30 -8.18
CA LEU A 50 9.21 18.16 -7.70
C LEU A 50 10.19 18.52 -6.57
N PHE A 51 10.88 19.65 -6.68
CA PHE A 51 11.93 20.06 -5.73
C PHE A 51 11.48 21.16 -4.76
N GLY A 52 10.23 21.63 -4.85
CA GLY A 52 9.67 22.57 -3.89
C GLY A 52 9.65 21.97 -2.49
N THR A 53 10.11 22.73 -1.50
CA THR A 53 10.28 22.27 -0.11
C THR A 53 9.08 22.55 0.79
N LYS A 54 8.06 23.24 0.27
CA LYS A 54 6.86 23.62 1.03
C LYS A 54 5.60 23.20 0.27
N TRP A 55 4.65 22.69 1.04
CA TRP A 55 3.28 22.46 0.61
C TRP A 55 2.38 23.44 1.38
N ALA A 56 1.84 24.43 0.67
CA ALA A 56 1.03 25.51 1.22
C ALA A 56 -0.08 25.87 0.24
N SER A 57 -1.12 25.03 0.18
CA SER A 57 -2.27 25.20 -0.74
C SER A 57 -3.18 26.38 -0.37
N THR A 58 -3.17 26.81 0.91
CA THR A 58 -4.05 27.86 1.47
C THR A 58 -3.35 29.17 1.78
N ALA A 59 -2.06 29.31 1.42
CA ALA A 59 -1.31 30.54 1.66
C ALA A 59 -1.65 31.63 0.63
N ALA A 60 -1.35 32.89 0.95
CA ALA A 60 -1.53 34.03 0.05
C ALA A 60 -0.79 33.86 -1.29
N GLU A 61 0.36 33.17 -1.27
CA GLU A 61 1.00 32.60 -2.45
C GLU A 61 0.99 31.07 -2.35
N PRO A 62 0.16 30.38 -3.15
CA PRO A 62 0.03 28.93 -3.06
C PRO A 62 1.30 28.23 -3.54
N SER A 63 1.77 27.23 -2.77
CA SER A 63 2.97 26.45 -3.07
C SER A 63 2.66 24.95 -3.02
N PHE A 64 3.14 24.20 -4.02
CA PHE A 64 2.78 22.79 -4.23
C PHE A 64 4.03 21.91 -4.40
N GLY A 65 5.03 22.10 -3.54
CA GLY A 65 6.23 21.26 -3.54
C GLY A 65 5.98 19.87 -2.94
N ILE A 66 6.24 18.81 -3.70
CA ILE A 66 6.02 17.43 -3.25
C ILE A 66 7.27 16.77 -2.64
N LEU A 67 8.43 17.43 -2.68
CA LEU A 67 9.68 16.90 -2.14
C LEU A 67 9.57 16.42 -0.68
N PRO A 68 8.90 17.14 0.24
CA PRO A 68 8.76 16.68 1.62
C PRO A 68 7.99 15.37 1.74
N PHE A 69 7.02 15.11 0.87
CA PHE A 69 6.25 13.86 0.85
C PHE A 69 7.08 12.70 0.31
N ILE A 70 7.88 12.93 -0.72
CA ILE A 70 8.80 11.92 -1.26
C ILE A 70 9.84 11.55 -0.19
N LEU A 71 10.48 12.56 0.40
CA LEU A 71 11.50 12.35 1.43
C LEU A 71 10.92 11.69 2.68
N SER A 72 9.75 12.12 3.16
CA SER A 72 9.12 11.50 4.34
C SER A 72 8.74 10.05 4.08
N SER A 73 8.28 9.71 2.88
CA SER A 73 8.02 8.32 2.50
C SER A 73 9.30 7.49 2.47
N ILE A 74 10.37 7.97 1.81
CA ILE A 74 11.65 7.24 1.71
C ILE A 74 12.28 7.07 3.08
N TYR A 75 12.40 8.13 3.88
CA TYR A 75 12.99 8.06 5.21
C TYR A 75 12.12 7.26 6.18
N GLY A 76 10.79 7.39 6.07
CA GLY A 76 9.85 6.62 6.88
C GLY A 76 9.94 5.12 6.59
N THR A 77 9.88 4.73 5.31
CA THR A 77 10.03 3.32 4.90
C THR A 77 11.43 2.80 5.22
N GLY A 78 12.48 3.57 4.92
CA GLY A 78 13.86 3.19 5.23
C GLY A 78 14.07 2.98 6.73
N GLY A 79 13.60 3.90 7.58
CA GLY A 79 13.66 3.78 9.03
C GLY A 79 12.86 2.57 9.55
N ALA A 80 11.65 2.36 9.02
CA ALA A 80 10.84 1.20 9.36
C ALA A 80 11.51 -0.12 8.99
N VAL A 81 12.19 -0.20 7.84
CA VAL A 81 12.94 -1.39 7.42
C VAL A 81 14.16 -1.61 8.33
N ILE A 82 14.95 -0.57 8.58
CA ILE A 82 16.17 -0.66 9.40
C ILE A 82 15.86 -1.17 10.82
N LEU A 83 14.74 -0.73 11.40
CA LEU A 83 14.35 -1.15 12.74
C LEU A 83 13.53 -2.46 12.73
N GLY A 84 12.54 -2.54 11.85
CA GLY A 84 11.57 -3.64 11.82
C GLY A 84 12.15 -4.95 11.29
N VAL A 85 13.00 -4.90 10.26
CA VAL A 85 13.54 -6.13 9.64
C VAL A 85 14.46 -6.90 10.59
N PRO A 86 15.46 -6.30 11.26
CA PRO A 86 16.31 -7.04 12.18
C PRO A 86 15.51 -7.66 13.32
N ILE A 87 14.60 -6.90 13.94
CA ILE A 87 13.76 -7.38 15.04
C ILE A 87 12.86 -8.53 14.57
N GLY A 88 12.18 -8.36 13.44
CA GLY A 88 11.32 -9.39 12.86
C GLY A 88 12.10 -10.65 12.47
N PHE A 89 13.31 -10.50 11.91
CA PHE A 89 14.18 -11.61 11.54
C PHE A 89 14.63 -12.41 12.75
N PHE A 90 15.15 -11.75 13.81
CA PHE A 90 15.58 -12.46 15.01
C PHE A 90 14.40 -13.11 15.76
N ALA A 91 13.23 -12.46 15.79
CA ALA A 91 12.02 -13.05 16.33
C ALA A 91 11.61 -14.31 15.54
N ALA A 92 11.66 -14.27 14.21
CA ALA A 92 11.38 -15.43 13.36
C ALA A 92 12.38 -16.58 13.60
N VAL A 93 13.67 -16.27 13.73
CA VAL A 93 14.71 -17.28 14.04
C VAL A 93 14.46 -17.92 15.41
N TYR A 94 14.14 -17.12 16.44
CA TYR A 94 13.79 -17.62 17.77
C TYR A 94 12.58 -18.56 17.73
N LEU A 95 11.50 -18.15 17.06
CA LEU A 95 10.30 -18.97 16.90
C LEU A 95 10.56 -20.25 16.11
N ALA A 96 11.47 -20.22 15.13
CA ALA A 96 11.80 -21.37 14.30
C ALA A 96 12.71 -22.39 15.00
N LYS A 97 13.61 -21.96 15.89
CA LYS A 97 14.70 -22.81 16.42
C LYS A 97 14.66 -23.06 17.93
N LEU A 98 14.15 -22.12 18.73
CA LEU A 98 14.28 -22.18 20.19
C LEU A 98 12.94 -22.20 20.94
N ALA A 99 11.86 -21.70 20.33
CA ALA A 99 10.59 -21.53 21.03
C ALA A 99 9.91 -22.88 21.38
N PRO A 100 9.36 -23.02 22.60
CA PRO A 100 8.57 -24.18 22.98
C PRO A 100 7.26 -24.26 22.16
N PRO A 101 6.75 -25.46 21.88
CA PRO A 101 5.69 -25.69 20.88
C PRO A 101 4.38 -24.93 21.17
N LYS A 102 4.01 -24.77 22.45
CA LYS A 102 2.82 -24.00 22.84
C LYS A 102 2.96 -22.51 22.53
N PHE A 103 4.13 -21.93 22.83
CA PHE A 103 4.39 -20.51 22.59
C PHE A 103 4.49 -20.20 21.09
N LYS A 104 5.19 -21.07 20.35
CA LYS A 104 5.28 -20.97 18.88
C LYS A 104 3.89 -20.90 18.24
N ARG A 105 2.98 -21.82 18.59
CA ARG A 105 1.63 -21.85 18.03
C ARG A 105 0.85 -20.55 18.27
N ILE A 106 0.89 -20.03 19.51
CA ILE A 106 0.20 -18.77 19.85
C ILE A 106 0.77 -17.60 19.04
N MET A 107 2.10 -17.53 18.89
CA MET A 107 2.75 -16.47 18.12
C MET A 107 2.47 -16.57 16.63
N GLU A 108 2.46 -17.78 16.05
CA GLU A 108 2.11 -17.99 14.64
C GLU A 108 0.66 -17.59 14.35
N GLU A 109 -0.28 -17.93 15.24
CA GLU A 109 -1.68 -17.50 15.14
C GLU A 109 -1.79 -15.97 15.24
N ALA A 110 -1.11 -15.33 16.20
CA ALA A 110 -1.11 -13.88 16.36
C ALA A 110 -0.52 -13.14 15.14
N VAL A 111 0.61 -13.63 14.59
CA VAL A 111 1.24 -13.07 13.38
C VAL A 111 0.32 -13.24 12.17
N SER A 112 -0.34 -14.40 12.04
CA SER A 112 -1.28 -14.66 10.95
C SER A 112 -2.50 -13.75 11.00
N LEU A 113 -3.03 -13.51 12.21
CA LEU A 113 -4.12 -12.55 12.41
C LEU A 113 -3.68 -11.13 12.09
N LEU A 114 -2.50 -10.71 12.55
CA LEU A 114 -1.95 -9.39 12.26
C LEU A 114 -1.74 -9.16 10.77
N ALA A 115 -1.24 -10.17 10.04
CA ALA A 115 -1.08 -10.13 8.59
C ALA A 115 -2.42 -10.15 7.84
N GLY A 116 -3.48 -10.66 8.47
CA GLY A 116 -4.83 -10.74 7.90
C GLY A 116 -5.69 -9.48 8.10
N ILE A 117 -5.25 -8.50 8.89
CA ILE A 117 -6.00 -7.25 9.07
C ILE A 117 -5.93 -6.45 7.75
N PRO A 118 -7.07 -6.15 7.11
CA PRO A 118 -7.07 -5.31 5.91
C PRO A 118 -6.59 -3.91 6.28
N SER A 119 -5.70 -3.32 5.48
CA SER A 119 -5.07 -2.02 5.73
C SER A 119 -6.02 -0.80 5.67
N VAL A 120 -7.33 -1.02 5.65
CA VAL A 120 -8.39 -0.02 5.38
C VAL A 120 -9.23 0.31 6.63
N VAL A 121 -8.88 -0.20 7.82
CA VAL A 121 -9.55 0.11 9.11
C VAL A 121 -8.72 1.03 9.98
#